data_AF-A0A453H594-F1
#
_entry.id   AF-A0A453H594-F1
#
_cell.length_a   1.000
_cell.length_b   1.000
_cell.length_c   1.000
_cell.angle_alpha   90.00
_cell.angle_beta   90.00
_cell.angle_gamma   90.00
#
_symmetry.space_group_name_H-M   'P 1'
#
loop_
_entity.id
_entity.type
_entity.pdbx_description
1 polymer ?
#
loop_
_entity_poly.entity_id
_entity_poly.type
_entity_poly.pdbx_seq_one_letter_code
_entity_poly.pdbx_strand_id
1 'polypeptide(L)' 'DVLQRKRFPCKFRNWIAALLSSSSSRVLLNGLPGPPIKHGRGFRQGDPISPLLFVLASDPLQHILDIATHKGIIHR' A
#
# COMPACT_ATOMS: atom_id res chain seq x y z
N ASP A 1 -10.90 -4.74 1.33
CA ASP A 1 -11.67 -4.03 2.36
C ASP A 1 -11.68 -2.51 2.24
N VAL A 2 -10.54 -1.79 2.25
CA VAL A 2 -10.55 -0.30 2.17
C VAL A 2 -11.15 0.22 0.86
N LEU A 3 -10.62 -0.19 -0.29
CA LEU A 3 -11.11 0.26 -1.61
C LEU A 3 -12.58 -0.13 -1.85
N GLN A 4 -13.01 -1.30 -1.33
CA GLN A 4 -14.40 -1.73 -1.41
C GLN A 4 -15.33 -0.84 -0.58
N ARG A 5 -14.93 -0.49 0.66
CA ARG A 5 -15.70 0.42 1.53
C ARG A 5 -15.77 1.84 0.96
N LYS A 6 -14.73 2.29 0.27
CA LYS A 6 -14.71 3.57 -0.48
C LYS A 6 -15.40 3.48 -1.86
N ARG A 7 -16.11 2.37 -2.15
CA ARG A 7 -16.92 2.14 -3.35
C ARG A 7 -16.17 2.18 -4.68
N PHE A 8 -14.87 1.85 -4.68
CA PHE A 8 -14.13 1.71 -5.93
C PHE A 8 -14.68 0.53 -6.77
N PRO A 9 -14.78 0.68 -8.11
CA PRO A 9 -15.26 -0.37 -9.00
C PRO A 9 -14.45 -1.66 -8.87
N CYS A 10 -15.12 -2.81 -9.09
CA CYS A 10 -14.47 -4.13 -9.05
C CYS A 10 -13.28 -4.21 -10.02
N LYS A 11 -13.43 -3.67 -11.23
CA LYS A 11 -12.37 -3.62 -12.25
C LYS A 11 -11.11 -2.91 -11.75
N PHE A 12 -11.28 -1.74 -11.12
CA PHE A 12 -10.17 -0.98 -10.55
C PHE A 12 -9.46 -1.77 -9.44
N ARG A 13 -10.23 -2.36 -8.53
CA ARG A 13 -9.69 -3.18 -7.44
C ARG A 13 -8.88 -4.37 -7.97
N ASN A 14 -9.36 -5.01 -9.04
CA ASN A 14 -8.66 -6.13 -9.67
C ASN A 14 -7.34 -5.67 -10.30
N TRP A 15 -7.30 -4.49 -10.93
CA TRP A 15 -6.05 -3.91 -11.43
C TRP A 15 -5.05 -3.62 -10.33
N ILE A 16 -5.49 -3.02 -9.22
CA ILE A 16 -4.61 -2.77 -8.07
C ILE A 16 -4.11 -4.10 -7.48
N ALA A 17 -4.97 -5.10 -7.33
CA ALA A 17 -4.58 -6.41 -6.84
C ALA A 17 -3.55 -7.08 -7.75
N ALA A 18 -3.74 -7.02 -9.08
CA ALA A 18 -2.80 -7.55 -10.05
C ALA A 18 -1.46 -6.80 -10.03
N LEU A 19 -1.48 -5.47 -9.89
CA LEU A 19 -0.27 -4.65 -9.82
C LEU A 19 0.55 -4.97 -8.57
N LEU A 20 -0.10 -5.15 -7.41
CA LEU A 20 0.58 -5.47 -6.16
C LEU A 20 1.10 -6.91 -6.13
N SER A 21 0.34 -7.88 -6.65
CA SER A 21 0.74 -9.29 -6.64
C SER A 21 1.84 -9.64 -7.65
N SER A 22 1.94 -8.87 -8.75
CA SER A 22 2.95 -9.08 -9.79
C SER A 22 4.22 -8.25 -9.59
N SER A 23 4.25 -7.36 -8.59
CA SER A 23 5.37 -6.45 -8.38
C SER A 23 6.66 -7.17 -8.00
N SER A 24 7.76 -6.74 -8.61
CA SER A 24 9.12 -7.19 -8.30
C SER A 24 10.12 -6.05 -8.48
N SER A 25 11.32 -6.22 -7.96
CA SER A 25 12.42 -5.28 -8.13
C SER A 25 13.73 -6.00 -8.39
N ARG A 26 14.69 -5.29 -8.98
CA ARG A 26 16.05 -5.78 -9.20
C ARG A 26 17.02 -4.77 -8.63
N VAL A 27 18.07 -5.25 -7.99
CA VAL A 27 19.21 -4.41 -7.59
C VAL A 27 20.08 -4.23 -8.83
N LEU A 28 20.34 -2.98 -9.20
CA LEU A 28 21.29 -2.65 -10.26
C LEU A 28 22.68 -2.46 -9.63
N LEU A 29 23.64 -3.32 -9.99
CA LEU A 29 25.03 -3.17 -9.57
C LEU A 29 25.86 -2.76 -10.79
N ASN A 30 26.41 -1.54 -10.78
CA ASN A 30 27.13 -0.96 -11.92
C ASN A 30 26.32 -1.01 -13.24
N GLY A 31 25.00 -0.79 -13.15
CA GLY A 31 24.09 -0.85 -14.30
C GLY A 31 23.65 -2.26 -14.71
N LEU A 32 24.23 -3.31 -14.13
CA LEU A 32 23.82 -4.69 -14.41
C LEU A 32 22.68 -5.12 -13.47
N PRO A 33 21.55 -5.61 -14.00
CA PRO A 33 20.45 -6.07 -13.18
C PRO A 33 20.74 -7.43 -12.56
N GLY A 34 20.68 -7.48 -11.24
CA GLY A 34 20.67 -8.74 -10.48
C GLY A 34 19.36 -9.53 -10.64
N PRO A 35 19.23 -10.65 -9.91
CA PRO A 35 18.02 -11.47 -9.91
C PRO A 35 16.80 -10.70 -9.39
N PRO A 36 15.58 -11.04 -9.85
CA PRO A 36 14.36 -10.40 -9.39
C PRO A 36 14.01 -10.79 -7.95
N ILE A 37 13.69 -9.78 -7.15
CA ILE A 37 13.15 -9.90 -5.81
C ILE A 37 11.65 -9.64 -5.91
N LYS A 38 10.83 -10.65 -5.65
CA LYS A 38 9.37 -10.50 -5.59
C LYS A 38 8.96 -9.73 -4.35
N HIS A 39 8.00 -8.82 -4.49
CA HIS A 39 7.46 -8.09 -3.35
C HIS A 39 6.46 -8.97 -2.62
N GLY A 40 6.65 -9.16 -1.31
CA GLY A 40 5.70 -9.89 -0.47
C GLY A 40 4.65 -8.98 0.17
N ARG A 41 5.03 -7.76 0.53
CA ARG A 41 4.19 -6.76 1.21
C ARG A 41 4.65 -5.36 0.85
N GLY A 42 3.76 -4.39 1.07
CA GLY A 42 4.04 -2.97 0.88
C GLY A 42 3.92 -2.53 -0.58
N PHE A 43 4.39 -1.33 -0.83
CA PHE A 43 4.34 -0.67 -2.13
C PHE A 43 5.72 -0.55 -2.75
N ARG A 44 5.78 -0.51 -4.07
CA ARG A 44 7.03 -0.25 -4.79
C ARG A 44 7.39 1.22 -4.63
N GLN A 45 8.56 1.51 -4.08
CA GLN A 45 9.06 2.89 -4.05
C GLN A 45 9.24 3.44 -5.46
N GLY A 46 8.83 4.69 -5.66
CA GLY A 46 8.86 5.33 -6.98
C GLY A 46 7.74 4.90 -7.94
N ASP A 47 6.79 4.06 -7.51
CA ASP A 47 5.56 3.85 -8.27
C ASP A 47 4.60 5.04 -8.08
N PRO A 48 4.14 5.70 -9.15
CA PRO A 48 3.29 6.90 -9.07
C PRO A 48 1.95 6.66 -8.35
N ILE A 49 1.43 5.44 -8.32
CA ILE A 49 0.12 5.14 -7.69
C ILE A 49 0.26 4.89 -6.18
N SER A 50 1.44 4.44 -5.75
CA SER A 50 1.69 4.03 -4.37
C SER A 50 1.40 5.10 -3.31
N PRO A 51 1.72 6.40 -3.50
CA PRO A 51 1.36 7.46 -2.54
C PRO A 51 -0.15 7.61 -2.34
N LEU A 52 -0.93 7.51 -3.41
CA LEU A 52 -2.40 7.64 -3.34
C LEU A 52 -3.03 6.47 -2.59
N LEU A 53 -2.57 5.25 -2.87
CA LEU A 53 -3.03 4.06 -2.16
C LEU A 53 -2.64 4.09 -0.68
N PHE A 54 -1.48 4.64 -0.35
CA PHE A 54 -1.05 4.84 1.04
C PHE A 54 -2.02 5.75 1.78
N VAL A 55 -2.31 6.95 1.24
CA VAL A 55 -3.27 7.89 1.85
C VAL A 55 -4.64 7.23 2.08
N LEU A 56 -5.16 6.51 1.08
CA LEU A 56 -6.43 5.80 1.22
C LEU A 56 -6.44 4.77 2.34
N ALA A 57 -5.30 4.10 2.58
CA ALA A 57 -5.14 3.14 3.68
C ALA A 57 -4.88 3.83 5.03
N SER A 58 -4.28 5.03 5.03
CA SER A 58 -4.01 5.82 6.25
C SER A 58 -5.26 6.42 6.87
N ASP A 59 -6.25 6.86 6.08
CA ASP A 59 -7.52 7.41 6.58
C ASP A 59 -8.17 6.57 7.72
N PRO A 60 -8.47 5.26 7.52
CA PRO A 60 -9.07 4.45 8.57
C PRO A 60 -8.11 4.19 9.74
N LEU A 61 -6.80 4.15 9.49
CA LEU A 61 -5.80 3.96 10.54
C LEU A 61 -5.79 5.17 11.49
N GLN A 62 -5.79 6.38 10.95
CA GLN A 62 -5.88 7.62 11.72
C GLN A 62 -7.13 7.63 12.59
N HIS A 63 -8.28 7.27 12.01
CA HIS A 63 -9.53 7.20 12.77
C HIS A 63 -9.48 6.19 13.93
N ILE A 64 -8.86 5.02 13.74
CA ILE A 64 -8.67 4.03 14.80
C ILE A 64 -7.76 4.56 15.90
N LEU A 65 -6.67 5.24 15.52
CA LEU A 65 -5.74 5.86 16.47
C LEU A 65 -6.45 6.94 17.29
N ASP A 66 -7.23 7.82 16.67
CA ASP A 66 -8.00 8.85 17.37
C ASP A 66 -8.97 8.25 18.39
N ILE A 67 -9.70 7.19 18.02
CA ILE A 67 -10.59 6.48 18.95
C ILE A 67 -9.80 5.88 20.11
N ALA A 68 -8.65 5.26 19.84
CA ALA A 68 -7.80 4.66 20.87
C ALA A 68 -7.23 5.72 21.83
N THR A 69 -6.88 6.90 21.32
CA THR A 69 -6.44 8.04 22.12
C THR A 69 -7.57 8.59 22.99
N HIS A 70 -8.77 8.77 22.44
CA HIS A 70 -9.94 9.22 23.22
C HIS A 70 -10.33 8.24 24.32
N LYS A 71 -10.09 6.93 24.13
CA LYS A 71 -10.34 5.90 25.14
C LYS A 71 -9.19 5.75 26.15
N GLY A 72 -8.12 6.52 26.04
CA GLY A 72 -6.94 6.42 26.91
C GLY A 72 -6.12 5.14 26.71
N ILE A 73 -6.36 4.37 25.64
CA ILE A 73 -5.61 3.14 25.32
C ILE A 73 -4.22 3.50 24.81
N ILE A 74 -4.14 4.57 24.02
CA ILE A 74 -2.89 5.14 23.49
C ILE A 74 -2.76 6.55 24.03
N HIS A 75 -1.63 6.84 24.68
CA HIS A 75 -1.36 8.19 25.18
C HIS A 75 -0.92 9.08 24.00
N ARG A 76 -1.31 10.35 24.05
CA ARG A 76 -0.95 11.32 23.02
C ARG A 76 0.52 11.72 23.10
#